data_AF-A0A7X4HTC3-F1
#
_entry.id   AF-A0A7X4HTC3-F1
#
_cell.length_a   1.000
_cell.length_b   1.000
_cell.length_c   1.000
_cell.angle_alpha   90.00
_cell.angle_beta   90.00
_cell.angle_gamma   90.00
#
_symmetry.space_group_name_H-M   'P 1'
#
loop_
_entity.id
_entity.type
_entity.pdbx_description
1 polymer ?
#
loop_
_entity_poly.entity_id
_entity_poly.type
_entity_poly.pdbx_seq_one_letter_code
_entity_poly.pdbx_strand_id
1 'polypeptide(L)'
;MSCRRRACGIVPRGGKRDDRPTPCRTCRCERCIIVATSMNVARRRSTSRAYTKHRVAELEFPEEDYDMKRTLSILALALAVGVVGSPMTASAQHMYRVKITNLTPGQAFTPFLLLTHSPDMNIYLPGTMASAELRAIAEGGNIMPMMEKYMGMMGVMDVKGGDSLTTPGVTTEFMISGMYGYRLSLVGMLLPTNDGFVGANMVLPMEGGMMGYAYGYDAGTEMNDELCSSIPNPGTNDMECDAHGPGETIGMGEGAIVIHSGIHGHGDFMPMYRDWKNPVARITITKM
;
A
#
# COMPACT_ATOMS: atom_id res chain seq x y z
N MET A 1 -5.08 32.41 9.87
CA MET A 1 -4.25 33.58 9.52
C MET A 1 -3.92 33.50 8.04
N SER A 2 -4.34 34.52 7.28
CA SER A 2 -4.26 34.59 5.82
C SER A 2 -2.82 34.85 5.36
N CYS A 3 -2.25 33.97 4.54
CA CYS A 3 -1.00 34.23 3.83
C CYS A 3 -1.34 34.82 2.46
N ARG A 4 -1.50 36.15 2.37
CA ARG A 4 -1.68 36.83 1.08
C ARG A 4 -0.35 36.86 0.33
N ARG A 5 -0.30 36.19 -0.83
CA ARG A 5 0.69 36.45 -1.89
C ARG A 5 0.61 37.93 -2.27
N ARG A 6 1.72 38.67 -2.18
CA ARG A 6 1.88 39.93 -2.91
C ARG A 6 2.75 39.68 -4.13
N ALA A 7 2.20 40.05 -5.28
CA ALA A 7 2.88 40.10 -6.56
C ALA A 7 4.05 41.10 -6.50
N CYS A 8 5.23 40.69 -6.99
CA CYS A 8 6.24 41.63 -7.45
C CYS A 8 5.75 42.20 -8.78
N GLY A 9 5.24 43.43 -8.76
CA GLY A 9 4.90 44.17 -9.97
C GLY A 9 6.16 44.62 -10.71
N ILE A 10 6.18 44.39 -12.01
CA ILE A 10 7.13 44.97 -12.96
C ILE A 10 6.64 46.40 -13.28
N VAL A 11 7.45 47.40 -12.99
CA VAL A 11 7.24 48.78 -13.49
C VAL A 11 8.23 49.01 -14.63
N PRO A 12 7.79 49.35 -15.85
CA PRO A 12 8.71 49.72 -16.90
C PRO A 12 9.04 51.21 -16.79
N ARG A 13 10.31 51.55 -16.54
CA ARG A 13 10.87 52.85 -16.92
C ARG A 13 12.23 52.65 -17.53
N GLY A 14 12.36 53.13 -18.77
CA GLY A 14 13.57 53.04 -19.55
C GLY A 14 14.71 53.90 -19.02
N GLY A 15 15.88 53.65 -19.60
CA GLY A 15 17.02 54.57 -19.54
C GLY A 15 18.18 54.11 -18.65
N LYS A 16 19.17 53.53 -19.34
CA LYS A 16 20.60 53.41 -18.97
C LYS A 16 21.01 52.39 -17.91
N ARG A 17 22.09 51.70 -18.28
CA ARG A 17 22.82 50.61 -17.62
C ARG A 17 23.34 51.02 -16.24
N ASP A 18 23.12 50.17 -15.24
CA ASP A 18 24.06 49.95 -14.13
C ASP A 18 23.89 48.50 -13.65
N ASP A 19 24.80 47.62 -14.08
CA ASP A 19 24.89 46.23 -13.65
C ASP A 19 25.52 46.17 -12.26
N ARG A 20 24.70 46.09 -11.22
CA ARG A 20 25.13 45.66 -9.88
C ARG A 20 24.09 44.73 -9.24
N PRO A 21 24.47 43.51 -8.82
CA PRO A 21 23.54 42.61 -8.14
C PRO A 21 23.17 43.20 -6.77
N THR A 22 21.87 43.42 -6.57
CA THR A 22 21.34 43.86 -5.27
C THR A 22 21.27 42.63 -4.36
N PRO A 23 21.91 42.60 -3.18
CA PRO A 23 21.86 41.44 -2.31
C PRO A 23 20.46 41.32 -1.69
N CYS A 24 19.74 40.25 -2.03
CA CYS A 24 18.55 39.82 -1.30
C CYS A 24 18.96 39.51 0.14
N ARG A 25 18.55 40.39 1.06
CA ARG A 25 18.73 40.19 2.49
C ARG A 25 18.00 38.93 2.92
N THR A 26 18.74 38.02 3.53
CA THR A 26 18.26 36.86 4.28
C THR A 26 17.23 37.32 5.33
N CYS A 27 16.01 36.79 5.26
CA CYS A 27 15.06 36.90 6.38
C CYS A 27 15.46 35.92 7.47
N ARG A 28 16.21 36.42 8.45
CA ARG A 28 16.50 35.78 9.73
C ARG A 28 15.26 35.95 10.63
N CYS A 29 14.60 34.86 11.00
CA CYS A 29 13.61 34.87 12.10
C CYS A 29 14.35 34.75 13.44
N GLU A 30 14.62 35.88 14.08
CA GLU A 30 15.09 35.93 15.48
C GLU A 30 13.97 36.43 16.41
N ARG A 31 13.68 35.60 17.43
CA ARG A 31 13.28 35.90 18.83
C ARG A 31 11.88 36.45 19.18
N CYS A 32 11.23 35.70 20.08
CA CYS A 32 10.51 36.14 21.29
C CYS A 32 10.46 34.89 22.22
N ILE A 33 11.20 34.72 23.32
CA ILE A 33 11.27 35.42 24.62
C ILE A 33 9.89 35.70 25.23
N ILE A 34 9.44 34.86 26.18
CA ILE A 34 8.81 35.24 27.48
C ILE A 34 9.13 34.13 28.52
N VAL A 35 10.10 34.36 29.39
CA VAL A 35 10.02 34.56 30.87
C VAL A 35 9.82 33.29 31.71
N ALA A 36 10.89 33.00 32.46
CA ALA A 36 11.01 32.04 33.54
C ALA A 36 10.25 32.48 34.80
N THR A 37 9.77 31.51 35.57
CA THR A 37 9.65 31.68 37.03
C THR A 37 10.48 30.59 37.70
N SER A 38 11.44 31.03 38.49
CA SER A 38 12.37 30.23 39.28
C SER A 38 11.71 29.73 40.57
N MET A 39 11.95 28.48 40.94
CA MET A 39 12.16 28.10 42.33
C MET A 39 13.37 27.17 42.43
N ASN A 40 14.41 27.69 43.08
CA ASN A 40 15.56 26.97 43.57
C ASN A 40 15.12 25.91 44.60
N VAL A 41 15.83 24.78 44.68
CA VAL A 41 16.77 24.51 45.79
C VAL A 41 17.57 23.22 45.51
N ALA A 42 18.87 23.43 45.38
CA ALA A 42 20.03 22.66 45.84
C ALA A 42 20.13 21.13 45.67
N ARG A 43 21.07 20.76 44.78
CA ARG A 43 22.18 19.79 44.92
C ARG A 43 22.11 18.78 46.08
N ARG A 44 22.33 17.50 45.74
CA ARG A 44 23.47 16.71 46.29
C ARG A 44 23.79 15.47 45.45
N ARG A 45 25.10 15.23 45.34
CA ARG A 45 25.76 14.10 44.67
C ARG A 45 25.66 12.82 45.51
N SER A 46 25.64 11.70 44.79
CA SER A 46 26.12 10.34 45.13
C SER A 46 27.03 10.22 46.35
N THR A 47 26.70 9.27 47.25
CA THR A 47 27.62 8.24 47.79
C THR A 47 26.85 7.08 48.45
N SER A 48 27.37 5.87 48.24
CA SER A 48 27.03 4.55 48.82
C SER A 48 26.87 4.51 50.36
N ARG A 49 25.92 3.69 50.88
CA ARG A 49 26.15 2.67 51.92
C ARG A 49 24.90 1.88 52.33
N ALA A 50 25.11 0.57 52.48
CA ALA A 50 24.58 -0.38 53.47
C ALA A 50 23.07 -0.34 53.80
N TYR A 51 22.35 -1.35 53.30
CA TYR A 51 20.99 -1.68 53.74
C TYR A 51 21.04 -2.51 55.02
N THR A 52 20.50 -1.98 56.11
CA THR A 52 20.40 -2.65 57.41
C THR A 52 19.11 -3.46 57.52
N LYS A 53 19.27 -4.68 58.01
CA LYS A 53 18.27 -5.72 58.27
C LYS A 53 17.28 -5.28 59.36
N HIS A 54 15.98 -5.24 59.05
CA HIS A 54 14.92 -5.20 60.06
C HIS A 54 14.05 -6.46 60.00
N ARG A 55 13.91 -7.08 61.18
CA ARG A 55 13.18 -8.32 61.48
C ARG A 55 11.70 -8.23 61.06
N VAL A 56 11.22 -9.30 60.44
CA VAL A 56 9.80 -9.66 60.43
C VAL A 56 9.64 -10.81 61.42
N ALA A 57 8.62 -10.71 62.27
CA ALA A 57 8.32 -11.63 63.34
C ALA A 57 7.89 -13.01 62.83
N GLU A 58 8.28 -14.01 63.61
CA GLU A 58 8.06 -15.44 63.47
C GLU A 58 6.63 -15.77 63.92
N LEU A 59 5.88 -16.48 63.06
CA LEU A 59 4.63 -17.14 63.42
C LEU A 59 4.73 -18.58 62.92
N GLU A 60 4.90 -19.48 63.87
CA GLU A 60 4.95 -20.93 63.70
C GLU A 60 3.58 -21.46 63.22
N PHE A 61 3.61 -22.36 62.24
CA PHE A 61 2.44 -23.12 61.81
C PHE A 61 2.60 -24.58 62.29
N PRO A 62 1.55 -25.19 62.87
CA PRO A 62 1.64 -26.55 63.40
C PRO A 62 1.59 -27.60 62.28
N GLU A 63 2.39 -28.66 62.41
CA GLU A 63 2.28 -29.87 61.62
C GLU A 63 1.19 -30.77 62.22
N GLU A 64 0.10 -31.01 61.47
CA GLU A 64 -0.88 -32.04 61.81
C GLU A 64 -0.72 -33.26 60.88
N ASP A 65 -0.43 -34.39 61.54
CA ASP A 65 -0.32 -35.74 61.00
C ASP A 65 -1.68 -36.22 60.47
N TYR A 66 -1.79 -36.50 59.16
CA TYR A 66 -3.02 -37.02 58.56
C TYR A 66 -2.85 -38.50 58.16
N ASP A 67 -3.56 -39.38 58.90
CA ASP A 67 -3.53 -40.84 58.83
C ASP A 67 -4.08 -41.39 57.50
N MET A 68 -3.17 -41.86 56.64
CA MET A 68 -3.39 -42.32 55.27
C MET A 68 -3.93 -43.77 55.17
N LYS A 69 -4.95 -44.15 55.95
CA LYS A 69 -5.46 -45.55 55.91
C LYS A 69 -6.98 -45.76 55.90
N ARG A 70 -7.81 -44.71 55.80
CA ARG A 70 -9.28 -44.89 55.86
C ARG A 70 -10.16 -44.17 54.82
N THR A 71 -9.61 -43.73 53.70
CA THR A 71 -10.42 -43.15 52.60
C THR A 71 -10.17 -43.85 51.27
N LEU A 72 -10.37 -45.17 51.27
CA LEU A 72 -10.81 -45.90 50.09
C LEU A 72 -12.34 -45.70 50.00
N SER A 73 -12.80 -45.09 48.90
CA SER A 73 -14.18 -44.72 48.55
C SER A 73 -14.43 -43.22 48.67
N ILE A 74 -14.94 -42.63 47.57
CA ILE A 74 -15.25 -41.21 47.35
C ILE A 74 -14.04 -40.39 46.88
N LEU A 75 -13.76 -40.43 45.57
CA LEU A 75 -13.75 -39.28 44.64
C LEU A 75 -13.05 -39.62 43.31
N ALA A 76 -13.28 -40.83 42.77
CA ALA A 76 -12.91 -41.20 41.40
C ALA A 76 -13.95 -40.68 40.37
N LEU A 77 -14.26 -39.38 40.42
CA LEU A 77 -15.16 -38.75 39.44
C LEU A 77 -14.91 -37.24 39.33
N ALA A 78 -13.71 -36.85 38.93
CA ALA A 78 -13.40 -35.48 38.53
C ALA A 78 -13.01 -35.44 37.06
N LEU A 79 -14.06 -35.36 36.24
CA LEU A 79 -14.16 -34.58 35.00
C LEU A 79 -13.01 -34.75 33.99
N ALA A 80 -13.09 -35.83 33.19
CA ALA A 80 -12.60 -35.80 31.83
C ALA A 80 -13.46 -34.79 31.03
N VAL A 81 -13.10 -33.50 31.09
CA VAL A 81 -13.57 -32.54 30.10
C VAL A 81 -12.86 -32.91 28.80
N GLY A 82 -13.51 -33.74 27.99
CA GLY A 82 -13.09 -33.97 26.63
C GLY A 82 -12.98 -32.60 25.95
N VAL A 83 -11.78 -32.24 25.52
CA VAL A 83 -11.59 -31.18 24.55
C VAL A 83 -12.30 -31.66 23.29
N VAL A 84 -13.57 -31.30 23.14
CA VAL A 84 -14.28 -31.46 21.88
C VAL A 84 -13.61 -30.46 20.96
N GLY A 85 -12.56 -30.89 20.26
CA GLY A 85 -11.98 -30.14 19.18
C GLY A 85 -13.11 -29.91 18.17
N SER A 86 -13.62 -28.68 18.10
CA SER A 86 -14.53 -28.31 17.03
C SER A 86 -13.84 -28.69 15.72
N PRO A 87 -14.50 -29.42 14.80
CA PRO A 87 -13.90 -29.64 13.51
C PRO A 87 -13.63 -28.26 12.92
N MET A 88 -12.36 -27.92 12.72
CA MET A 88 -12.03 -26.81 11.83
C MET A 88 -12.62 -27.23 10.50
N THR A 89 -13.75 -26.63 10.12
CA THR A 89 -14.23 -26.70 8.75
C THR A 89 -13.13 -26.05 7.92
N ALA A 90 -12.25 -26.88 7.35
CA ALA A 90 -11.35 -26.44 6.31
C ALA A 90 -12.24 -25.81 5.24
N SER A 91 -12.13 -24.49 5.09
CA SER A 91 -12.82 -23.78 4.03
C SER A 91 -12.43 -24.44 2.71
N ALA A 92 -13.42 -24.94 1.98
CA ALA A 92 -13.16 -25.66 0.75
C ALA A 92 -12.43 -24.74 -0.22
N GLN A 93 -11.27 -25.19 -0.69
CA GLN A 93 -10.56 -24.51 -1.77
C GLN A 93 -11.33 -24.71 -3.06
N HIS A 94 -11.45 -23.63 -3.84
CA HIS A 94 -12.16 -23.59 -5.10
C HIS A 94 -11.29 -22.98 -6.17
N MET A 95 -11.48 -23.41 -7.41
CA MET A 95 -10.86 -22.79 -8.57
C MET A 95 -11.78 -21.71 -9.12
N TYR A 96 -11.20 -20.58 -9.48
CA TYR A 96 -11.89 -19.46 -10.11
C TYR A 96 -11.24 -19.15 -11.45
N ARG A 97 -12.08 -18.96 -12.46
CA ARG A 97 -11.70 -18.34 -13.73
C ARG A 97 -11.93 -16.84 -13.61
N VAL A 98 -10.87 -16.06 -13.85
CA VAL A 98 -10.91 -14.59 -13.86
C VAL A 98 -10.64 -14.11 -15.28
N LYS A 99 -11.59 -13.39 -15.88
CA LYS A 99 -11.41 -12.71 -17.17
C LYS A 99 -11.30 -11.22 -16.95
N ILE A 100 -10.28 -10.59 -17.51
CA ILE A 100 -10.05 -9.15 -17.44
C ILE A 100 -10.06 -8.58 -18.85
N THR A 101 -11.05 -7.76 -19.16
CA THR A 101 -11.17 -7.06 -20.45
C THR A 101 -10.67 -5.62 -20.30
N ASN A 102 -9.73 -5.20 -21.14
CA ASN A 102 -9.28 -3.82 -21.22
C ASN A 102 -10.32 -2.94 -21.91
N LEU A 103 -10.80 -1.90 -21.22
CA LEU A 103 -11.82 -0.96 -21.70
C LEU A 103 -11.24 0.39 -22.13
N THR A 104 -9.93 0.58 -21.99
CA THR A 104 -9.27 1.84 -22.34
C THR A 104 -9.12 1.97 -23.86
N PRO A 105 -9.08 3.20 -24.40
CA PRO A 105 -8.92 3.41 -25.85
C PRO A 105 -7.47 3.25 -26.32
N GLY A 106 -6.48 3.51 -25.45
CA GLY A 106 -5.08 3.62 -25.83
C GLY A 106 -4.07 3.21 -24.74
N GLN A 107 -4.52 2.59 -23.66
CA GLN A 107 -3.65 2.08 -22.60
C GLN A 107 -3.55 0.56 -22.72
N ALA A 108 -2.34 0.01 -22.78
CA ALA A 108 -2.11 -1.40 -22.51
C ALA A 108 -2.01 -1.62 -21.00
N PHE A 109 -2.30 -2.84 -20.56
CA PHE A 109 -1.92 -3.27 -19.22
C PHE A 109 -0.66 -4.11 -19.30
N THR A 110 0.32 -3.83 -18.45
CA THR A 110 1.47 -4.71 -18.26
C THR A 110 1.02 -6.04 -17.63
N PRO A 111 1.90 -7.06 -17.51
CA PRO A 111 1.53 -8.30 -16.85
C PRO A 111 0.86 -8.05 -15.50
N PHE A 112 -0.32 -8.64 -15.32
CA PHE A 112 -1.06 -8.51 -14.08
C PHE A 112 -0.44 -9.35 -12.96
N LEU A 113 -0.56 -8.86 -11.73
CA LEU A 113 -0.50 -9.69 -10.53
C LEU A 113 -1.90 -9.86 -9.97
N LEU A 114 -2.31 -11.11 -9.76
CA LEU A 114 -3.54 -11.48 -9.09
C LEU A 114 -3.19 -12.23 -7.81
N LEU A 115 -3.92 -11.96 -6.73
CA LEU A 115 -3.85 -12.79 -5.54
C LEU A 115 -5.21 -12.95 -4.88
N THR A 116 -5.43 -14.11 -4.28
CA THR A 116 -6.58 -14.37 -3.43
C THR A 116 -6.16 -14.35 -1.97
N HIS A 117 -6.89 -13.61 -1.14
CA HIS A 117 -6.49 -13.37 0.25
C HIS A 117 -7.66 -13.20 1.21
N SER A 118 -7.36 -13.30 2.50
CA SER A 118 -8.29 -12.98 3.60
C SER A 118 -8.79 -11.53 3.52
N PRO A 119 -10.01 -11.25 4.01
CA PRO A 119 -10.63 -9.93 3.88
C PRO A 119 -9.89 -8.80 4.61
N ASP A 120 -9.02 -9.12 5.57
CA ASP A 120 -8.29 -8.14 6.39
C ASP A 120 -7.03 -7.59 5.71
N MET A 121 -6.65 -8.15 4.56
CA MET A 121 -5.48 -7.72 3.80
C MET A 121 -5.86 -6.80 2.65
N ASN A 122 -4.97 -5.85 2.35
CA ASN A 122 -5.03 -5.01 1.16
C ASN A 122 -3.61 -4.89 0.60
N ILE A 123 -3.46 -4.98 -0.72
CA ILE A 123 -2.15 -4.82 -1.38
C ILE A 123 -1.88 -3.39 -1.83
N TYR A 124 -2.92 -2.56 -1.82
CA TYR A 124 -2.88 -1.12 -1.98
C TYR A 124 -4.12 -0.50 -1.30
N LEU A 125 -4.03 0.76 -0.88
CA LEU A 125 -5.17 1.49 -0.32
C LEU A 125 -5.16 2.95 -0.81
N PRO A 126 -6.20 3.43 -1.50
CA PRO A 126 -6.29 4.83 -1.89
C PRO A 126 -6.16 5.77 -0.67
N GLY A 127 -5.46 6.89 -0.86
CA GLY A 127 -5.15 7.86 0.19
C GLY A 127 -3.93 7.50 1.05
N THR A 128 -3.22 6.42 0.73
CA THR A 128 -1.97 6.02 1.41
C THR A 128 -0.79 5.98 0.45
N MET A 129 0.42 6.00 0.98
CA MET A 129 1.64 5.87 0.16
C MET A 129 1.71 4.49 -0.51
N ALA A 130 2.12 4.45 -1.78
CA ALA A 130 2.43 3.20 -2.47
C ALA A 130 3.59 2.45 -1.78
N SER A 131 3.48 1.12 -1.73
CA SER A 131 4.60 0.29 -1.29
C SER A 131 5.68 0.22 -2.36
N ALA A 132 6.90 -0.18 -2.00
CA ALA A 132 7.98 -0.34 -2.96
C ALA A 132 7.63 -1.35 -4.06
N GLU A 133 6.86 -2.39 -3.73
CA GLU A 133 6.44 -3.40 -4.68
C GLU A 133 5.30 -2.91 -5.59
N LEU A 134 4.37 -2.09 -5.10
CA LEU A 134 3.36 -1.45 -5.95
C LEU A 134 4.02 -0.45 -6.90
N ARG A 135 5.01 0.30 -6.42
CA ARG A 135 5.79 1.23 -7.23
C ARG A 135 6.47 0.50 -8.40
N ALA A 136 7.16 -0.61 -8.14
CA ALA A 136 7.81 -1.40 -9.20
C ALA A 136 6.81 -1.89 -10.26
N ILE A 137 5.57 -2.16 -9.88
CA ILE A 137 4.49 -2.46 -10.82
C ILE A 137 4.10 -1.20 -11.57
N ALA A 138 3.74 -0.12 -10.88
CA ALA A 138 3.18 1.08 -11.46
C ALA A 138 4.13 1.84 -12.41
N GLU A 139 5.43 1.84 -12.11
CA GLU A 139 6.48 2.56 -12.85
C GLU A 139 7.09 1.72 -13.99
N GLY A 140 7.20 0.39 -13.82
CA GLY A 140 7.94 -0.48 -14.74
C GLY A 140 7.22 -1.76 -15.17
N GLY A 141 6.00 -2.01 -14.68
CA GLY A 141 5.28 -3.26 -14.92
C GLY A 141 5.90 -4.48 -14.25
N ASN A 142 6.86 -4.32 -13.33
CA ASN A 142 7.57 -5.42 -12.70
C ASN A 142 6.80 -5.99 -11.51
N ILE A 143 6.11 -7.11 -11.73
CA ILE A 143 5.32 -7.80 -10.71
C ILE A 143 6.14 -8.65 -9.74
N MET A 144 7.39 -8.97 -10.06
CA MET A 144 8.18 -9.98 -9.33
C MET A 144 8.34 -9.66 -7.84
N PRO A 145 8.69 -8.42 -7.42
CA PRO A 145 8.86 -8.10 -6.00
C PRO A 145 7.57 -8.31 -5.19
N MET A 146 6.42 -7.98 -5.77
CA MET A 146 5.13 -8.17 -5.10
C MET A 146 4.73 -9.65 -5.07
N MET A 147 5.02 -10.42 -6.13
CA MET A 147 4.79 -11.87 -6.12
C MET A 147 5.59 -12.53 -4.99
N GLU A 148 6.89 -12.26 -4.91
CA GLU A 148 7.78 -12.83 -3.89
C GLU A 148 7.33 -12.48 -2.47
N LYS A 149 6.83 -11.26 -2.25
CA LYS A 149 6.31 -10.81 -0.96
C LYS A 149 5.11 -11.64 -0.47
N TYR A 150 4.18 -11.95 -1.36
CA TYR A 150 2.90 -12.57 -0.98
C TYR A 150 2.88 -14.08 -1.14
N MET A 151 3.80 -14.68 -1.90
CA MET A 151 3.91 -16.13 -2.01
C MET A 151 4.21 -16.77 -0.65
N GLY A 152 3.31 -17.65 -0.22
CA GLY A 152 3.42 -18.36 1.07
C GLY A 152 3.09 -17.52 2.31
N MET A 153 2.66 -16.26 2.14
CA MET A 153 2.23 -15.42 3.25
C MET A 153 0.94 -15.96 3.87
N MET A 154 0.87 -16.00 5.21
CA MET A 154 -0.37 -16.38 5.89
C MET A 154 -1.51 -15.43 5.50
N GLY A 155 -2.67 -16.01 5.18
CA GLY A 155 -3.83 -15.27 4.70
C GLY A 155 -3.88 -15.10 3.17
N VAL A 156 -2.80 -15.40 2.44
CA VAL A 156 -2.82 -15.48 0.96
C VAL A 156 -3.02 -16.94 0.56
N MET A 157 -3.93 -17.20 -0.38
CA MET A 157 -4.23 -18.55 -0.87
C MET A 157 -3.47 -18.87 -2.15
N ASP A 158 -3.46 -17.96 -3.12
CA ASP A 158 -2.79 -18.15 -4.41
C ASP A 158 -2.32 -16.80 -4.94
N VAL A 159 -1.23 -16.83 -5.71
CA VAL A 159 -0.65 -15.68 -6.40
C VAL A 159 -0.40 -16.10 -7.85
N LYS A 160 -0.88 -15.30 -8.81
CA LYS A 160 -0.69 -15.52 -10.25
C LYS A 160 -0.11 -14.27 -10.88
N GLY A 161 0.91 -14.46 -11.71
CA GLY A 161 1.46 -13.44 -12.60
C GLY A 161 1.03 -13.71 -14.04
N GLY A 162 0.73 -12.65 -14.79
CA GLY A 162 0.67 -12.71 -16.25
C GLY A 162 2.07 -12.71 -16.86
N ASP A 163 2.13 -12.89 -18.17
CA ASP A 163 3.38 -12.90 -18.95
C ASP A 163 3.33 -11.95 -20.17
N SER A 164 2.18 -11.32 -20.39
CA SER A 164 1.88 -10.62 -21.63
C SER A 164 1.10 -9.33 -21.38
N LEU A 165 1.21 -8.41 -22.34
CA LEU A 165 0.44 -7.18 -22.36
C LEU A 165 -1.02 -7.47 -22.69
N THR A 166 -1.93 -6.79 -22.01
CA THR A 166 -3.36 -6.80 -22.35
C THR A 166 -3.71 -5.47 -23.03
N THR A 167 -3.71 -5.45 -24.35
CA THR A 167 -3.97 -4.25 -25.17
C THR A 167 -5.47 -3.85 -25.17
N PRO A 168 -5.82 -2.62 -25.61
CA PRO A 168 -7.20 -2.16 -25.71
C PRO A 168 -8.17 -3.17 -26.36
N GLY A 169 -9.30 -3.43 -25.70
CA GLY A 169 -10.34 -4.36 -26.17
C GLY A 169 -10.03 -5.85 -25.96
N VAL A 170 -8.80 -6.22 -25.62
CA VAL A 170 -8.40 -7.61 -25.40
C VAL A 170 -8.86 -8.09 -24.02
N THR A 171 -9.17 -9.40 -23.94
CA THR A 171 -9.48 -10.09 -22.68
C THR A 171 -8.41 -11.13 -22.37
N THR A 172 -7.85 -11.05 -21.17
CA THR A 172 -6.89 -12.03 -20.62
C THR A 172 -7.59 -12.87 -19.55
N GLU A 173 -7.22 -14.14 -19.45
CA GLU A 173 -7.83 -15.11 -18.53
C GLU A 173 -6.79 -15.69 -17.55
N PHE A 174 -7.19 -15.86 -16.29
CA PHE A 174 -6.40 -16.51 -15.25
C PHE A 174 -7.23 -17.59 -14.55
N MET A 175 -6.55 -18.65 -14.13
CA MET A 175 -7.07 -19.64 -13.20
C MET A 175 -6.39 -19.45 -11.85
N ILE A 176 -7.19 -19.16 -10.81
CA ILE A 176 -6.66 -18.85 -9.47
C ILE A 176 -7.44 -19.61 -8.40
N SER A 177 -6.74 -20.14 -7.42
CA SER A 177 -7.35 -20.83 -6.28
C SER A 177 -7.86 -19.82 -5.27
N GLY A 178 -8.99 -20.07 -4.63
CA GLY A 178 -9.56 -19.19 -3.61
C GLY A 178 -10.47 -19.96 -2.67
N MET A 179 -11.11 -19.25 -1.75
CA MET A 179 -12.09 -19.85 -0.85
C MET A 179 -13.21 -18.86 -0.53
N TYR A 180 -14.30 -19.34 0.06
CA TYR A 180 -15.42 -18.47 0.44
C TYR A 180 -14.97 -17.39 1.44
N GLY A 181 -15.47 -16.16 1.25
CA GLY A 181 -15.13 -15.00 2.08
C GLY A 181 -13.78 -14.34 1.75
N TYR A 182 -12.97 -14.95 0.87
CA TYR A 182 -11.73 -14.34 0.41
C TYR A 182 -11.99 -13.28 -0.67
N ARG A 183 -11.00 -12.44 -0.87
CA ARG A 183 -10.98 -11.39 -1.88
C ARG A 183 -9.97 -11.71 -2.97
N LEU A 184 -10.28 -11.30 -4.19
CA LEU A 184 -9.36 -11.22 -5.31
C LEU A 184 -8.85 -9.78 -5.40
N SER A 185 -7.56 -9.59 -5.18
CA SER A 185 -6.88 -8.34 -5.54
C SER A 185 -6.12 -8.50 -6.86
N LEU A 186 -6.14 -7.45 -7.67
CA LEU A 186 -5.46 -7.38 -8.96
C LEU A 186 -4.78 -6.02 -9.09
N VAL A 187 -3.55 -6.03 -9.61
CA VAL A 187 -2.80 -4.84 -10.02
C VAL A 187 -2.03 -5.08 -11.33
N GLY A 188 -1.82 -4.02 -12.11
CA GLY A 188 -0.95 -4.00 -13.30
C GLY A 188 -0.78 -2.56 -13.78
N MET A 189 0.33 -2.23 -14.43
CA MET A 189 0.58 -0.85 -14.91
C MET A 189 -0.33 -0.50 -16.08
N LEU A 190 -0.77 0.76 -16.14
CA LEU A 190 -1.35 1.39 -17.31
C LEU A 190 -0.22 1.94 -18.17
N LEU A 191 -0.16 1.56 -19.43
CA LEU A 191 0.96 1.88 -20.30
C LEU A 191 0.47 2.47 -21.63
N PRO A 192 0.90 3.68 -22.04
CA PRO A 192 1.89 4.54 -21.40
C PRO A 192 1.32 5.44 -20.28
N THR A 193 1.93 5.37 -19.08
CA THR A 193 1.78 6.35 -17.97
C THR A 193 3.08 6.38 -17.15
N ASN A 194 3.29 7.41 -16.31
CA ASN A 194 4.42 7.50 -15.39
C ASN A 194 4.34 6.42 -14.31
N ASP A 195 3.31 6.49 -13.47
CA ASP A 195 3.08 5.56 -12.36
C ASP A 195 1.60 5.16 -12.21
N GLY A 196 0.89 5.12 -13.35
CA GLY A 196 -0.49 4.71 -13.41
C GLY A 196 -0.65 3.20 -13.34
N PHE A 197 -1.63 2.71 -12.58
CA PHE A 197 -1.95 1.29 -12.50
C PHE A 197 -3.45 1.01 -12.48
N VAL A 198 -3.85 -0.11 -13.08
CA VAL A 198 -5.19 -0.68 -12.93
C VAL A 198 -5.24 -1.50 -11.64
N GLY A 199 -6.26 -1.26 -10.82
CA GLY A 199 -6.44 -1.93 -9.54
C GLY A 199 -7.88 -2.38 -9.28
N ALA A 200 -8.03 -3.57 -8.69
CA ALA A 200 -9.30 -4.05 -8.16
C ALA A 200 -9.11 -4.85 -6.86
N ASN A 201 -10.13 -4.83 -6.01
CA ASN A 201 -10.21 -5.67 -4.82
C ASN A 201 -11.67 -6.13 -4.62
N MET A 202 -11.99 -7.38 -5.00
CA MET A 202 -13.37 -7.90 -5.10
C MET A 202 -13.56 -9.13 -4.20
N VAL A 203 -14.71 -9.27 -3.56
CA VAL A 203 -15.06 -10.51 -2.82
C VAL A 203 -15.31 -11.64 -3.82
N LEU A 204 -14.73 -12.82 -3.61
CA LEU A 204 -14.97 -13.97 -4.48
C LEU A 204 -16.43 -14.46 -4.36
N PRO A 205 -17.09 -14.81 -5.48
CA PRO A 205 -18.45 -15.33 -5.42
C PRO A 205 -18.49 -16.71 -4.76
N MET A 206 -19.54 -16.94 -3.97
CA MET A 206 -19.77 -18.25 -3.31
C MET A 206 -20.18 -19.33 -4.33
N GLU A 207 -21.01 -18.95 -5.30
CA GLU A 207 -21.55 -19.80 -6.36
C GLU A 207 -21.73 -18.98 -7.65
N GLY A 208 -21.70 -19.66 -8.80
CA GLY A 208 -21.87 -19.02 -10.11
C GLY A 208 -20.72 -18.07 -10.46
N GLY A 209 -21.06 -16.88 -10.94
CA GLY A 209 -20.07 -15.86 -11.28
C GLY A 209 -20.57 -14.46 -11.01
N MET A 210 -19.62 -13.52 -10.97
CA MET A 210 -19.87 -12.10 -10.80
C MET A 210 -19.13 -11.29 -11.86
N MET A 211 -19.64 -10.09 -12.12
CA MET A 211 -18.97 -9.08 -12.93
C MET A 211 -18.70 -7.86 -12.06
N GLY A 212 -17.53 -7.26 -12.22
CA GLY A 212 -17.14 -6.01 -11.61
C GLY A 212 -16.24 -5.20 -12.53
N TYR A 213 -15.73 -4.09 -11.99
CA TYR A 213 -14.85 -3.19 -12.72
C TYR A 213 -13.58 -2.91 -11.92
N ALA A 214 -12.47 -2.72 -12.64
CA ALA A 214 -11.24 -2.18 -12.10
C ALA A 214 -11.09 -0.70 -12.48
N TYR A 215 -10.39 0.04 -11.64
CA TYR A 215 -10.18 1.47 -11.80
C TYR A 215 -8.70 1.75 -12.04
N GLY A 216 -8.42 2.80 -12.80
CA GLY A 216 -7.10 3.38 -12.94
C GLY A 216 -6.79 4.28 -11.74
N TYR A 217 -5.64 4.03 -11.15
CA TYR A 217 -5.05 4.76 -10.03
C TYR A 217 -3.69 5.29 -10.44
N ASP A 218 -3.27 6.30 -9.73
CA ASP A 218 -1.97 6.93 -9.78
C ASP A 218 -1.27 6.55 -8.47
N ALA A 219 -0.03 6.07 -8.54
CA ALA A 219 0.71 5.61 -7.35
C ALA A 219 1.21 6.76 -6.47
N GLY A 220 1.33 7.97 -7.05
CA GLY A 220 1.84 9.17 -6.42
C GLY A 220 3.33 9.08 -6.09
N THR A 221 4.09 8.30 -6.86
CA THR A 221 5.53 8.09 -6.68
C THR A 221 6.36 8.90 -7.66
N GLU A 222 5.79 9.27 -8.80
CA GLU A 222 6.41 10.11 -9.82
C GLU A 222 5.57 11.34 -10.17
N MET A 223 6.19 12.32 -10.83
CA MET A 223 5.44 13.42 -11.42
C MET A 223 4.78 12.96 -12.72
N ASN A 224 3.48 13.26 -12.87
CA ASN A 224 2.71 13.06 -14.10
C ASN A 224 3.13 14.03 -15.23
N ASP A 225 4.38 13.93 -15.68
CA ASP A 225 4.94 14.77 -16.75
C ASP A 225 4.53 14.32 -18.15
N GLU A 226 4.05 13.07 -18.29
CA GLU A 226 3.66 12.44 -19.54
C GLU A 226 4.77 12.49 -20.61
N LEU A 227 6.03 12.53 -20.18
CA LEU A 227 7.18 12.55 -21.08
C LEU A 227 7.60 11.13 -21.44
N CYS A 228 7.88 10.89 -22.71
CA CYS A 228 8.39 9.61 -23.19
C CYS A 228 9.66 9.20 -22.44
N SER A 229 10.52 10.15 -22.06
CA SER A 229 11.75 9.92 -21.31
C SER A 229 11.55 9.42 -19.87
N SER A 230 10.35 9.57 -19.34
CA SER A 230 9.99 9.18 -17.97
C SER A 230 9.15 7.90 -17.94
N ILE A 231 8.62 7.46 -19.09
CA ILE A 231 7.66 6.36 -19.21
C ILE A 231 8.30 5.17 -19.94
N PRO A 232 8.12 3.92 -19.46
CA PRO A 232 8.72 2.76 -20.12
C PRO A 232 8.06 2.46 -21.46
N ASN A 233 8.76 1.71 -22.31
CA ASN A 233 8.29 1.41 -23.65
C ASN A 233 7.07 0.46 -23.62
N PRO A 234 5.94 0.79 -24.27
CA PRO A 234 4.80 -0.10 -24.42
C PRO A 234 5.05 -1.36 -25.26
N GLY A 235 6.20 -1.50 -25.90
CA GLY A 235 6.58 -2.65 -26.74
C GLY A 235 5.77 -2.77 -28.04
N THR A 236 4.65 -2.06 -28.14
CA THR A 236 3.88 -1.83 -29.36
C THR A 236 4.29 -0.51 -30.00
N ASN A 237 4.02 -0.35 -31.29
CA ASN A 237 4.29 0.79 -32.16
C ASN A 237 3.74 2.15 -31.67
N ASP A 238 4.27 2.64 -30.55
CA ASP A 238 3.97 3.96 -30.03
C ASP A 238 4.41 5.02 -31.04
N MET A 239 3.42 5.66 -31.67
CA MET A 239 3.69 6.70 -32.67
C MET A 239 3.95 8.06 -32.02
N GLU A 240 3.72 8.21 -30.71
CA GLU A 240 3.92 9.46 -29.98
C GLU A 240 5.35 9.59 -29.44
N CYS A 241 6.09 8.49 -29.35
CA CYS A 241 7.43 8.45 -28.78
C CYS A 241 8.46 7.83 -29.74
N ASP A 242 9.51 8.58 -30.07
CA ASP A 242 10.68 8.05 -30.79
C ASP A 242 11.55 7.14 -29.90
N ALA A 243 11.61 7.44 -28.60
CA ALA A 243 12.35 6.67 -27.59
C ALA A 243 11.71 6.82 -26.21
N HIS A 244 11.68 5.72 -25.46
CA HIS A 244 11.15 5.67 -24.10
C HIS A 244 12.26 5.63 -23.05
N GLY A 245 11.94 6.14 -21.86
CA GLY A 245 12.73 6.02 -20.66
C GLY A 245 12.67 4.64 -20.00
N PRO A 246 13.35 4.46 -18.86
CA PRO A 246 13.27 3.22 -18.10
C PRO A 246 11.95 3.08 -17.30
N GLY A 247 11.17 4.15 -17.13
CA GLY A 247 9.94 4.13 -16.33
C GLY A 247 10.12 4.32 -14.82
N GLU A 248 11.35 4.29 -14.32
CA GLU A 248 11.67 4.43 -12.88
C GLU A 248 12.47 5.72 -12.61
N THR A 249 11.85 6.86 -12.86
CA THR A 249 12.41 8.16 -12.53
C THR A 249 12.27 8.50 -11.04
N ILE A 250 13.36 8.90 -10.41
CA ILE A 250 13.33 9.25 -8.98
C ILE A 250 12.74 10.65 -8.81
N GLY A 251 11.49 10.76 -8.31
CA GLY A 251 11.09 11.87 -7.43
C GLY A 251 9.72 12.54 -7.63
N MET A 252 9.35 13.31 -6.60
CA MET A 252 8.26 14.30 -6.48
C MET A 252 6.84 13.90 -6.92
N GLY A 253 6.45 12.64 -6.74
CA GLY A 253 5.04 12.27 -6.81
C GLY A 253 4.17 12.90 -5.72
N GLU A 254 2.86 12.84 -5.93
CA GLU A 254 1.81 13.43 -5.10
C GLU A 254 1.79 12.86 -3.67
N GLY A 255 2.44 11.72 -3.45
CA GLY A 255 2.70 11.12 -2.14
C GLY A 255 1.56 10.25 -1.62
N ALA A 256 0.54 9.99 -2.43
CA ALA A 256 -0.54 9.08 -2.08
C ALA A 256 -1.19 8.47 -3.33
N ILE A 257 -1.66 7.24 -3.18
CA ILE A 257 -2.45 6.57 -4.21
C ILE A 257 -3.78 7.31 -4.38
N VAL A 258 -4.06 7.79 -5.58
CA VAL A 258 -5.32 8.47 -5.90
C VAL A 258 -5.94 7.89 -7.16
N ILE A 259 -7.19 8.25 -7.43
CA ILE A 259 -7.80 7.94 -8.73
C ILE A 259 -7.04 8.74 -9.79
N HIS A 260 -6.48 8.05 -10.77
CA HIS A 260 -5.78 8.71 -11.86
C HIS A 260 -6.75 9.52 -12.70
N SER A 261 -6.36 10.74 -13.05
CA SER A 261 -7.19 11.66 -13.82
C SER A 261 -7.18 11.42 -15.34
N GLY A 262 -6.53 10.36 -15.82
CA GLY A 262 -6.20 10.16 -17.23
C GLY A 262 -5.02 11.02 -17.72
N ILE A 263 -4.76 10.98 -19.03
CA ILE A 263 -3.73 11.77 -19.73
C ILE A 263 -4.29 13.13 -20.14
N HIS A 264 -3.57 14.21 -19.83
CA HIS A 264 -4.01 15.60 -20.00
C HIS A 264 -3.22 16.38 -21.06
N GLY A 265 -2.14 15.81 -21.60
CA GLY A 265 -1.31 16.44 -22.62
C GLY A 265 -0.29 17.40 -22.03
N HIS A 266 0.29 17.03 -20.90
CA HIS A 266 1.36 17.77 -20.24
C HIS A 266 2.72 17.55 -20.91
N GLY A 267 2.90 16.38 -21.52
CA GLY A 267 4.13 15.97 -22.18
C GLY A 267 3.90 15.57 -23.63
N ASP A 268 4.43 14.41 -23.99
CA ASP A 268 4.47 13.94 -25.38
C ASP A 268 3.16 13.25 -25.81
N PHE A 269 2.38 12.76 -24.85
CA PHE A 269 1.13 12.04 -25.11
C PHE A 269 -0.06 12.98 -25.36
N MET A 270 -0.86 12.67 -26.37
CA MET A 270 -2.04 13.44 -26.73
C MET A 270 -3.30 12.85 -26.04
N PRO A 271 -4.09 13.66 -25.32
CA PRO A 271 -5.32 13.19 -24.66
C PRO A 271 -6.31 12.52 -25.60
N MET A 272 -6.37 12.96 -26.87
CA MET A 272 -7.26 12.39 -27.87
C MET A 272 -7.05 10.88 -28.09
N TYR A 273 -5.82 10.38 -27.90
CA TYR A 273 -5.48 8.97 -28.09
C TYR A 273 -5.33 8.21 -26.77
N ARG A 274 -4.90 8.90 -25.71
CA ARG A 274 -4.46 8.26 -24.47
C ARG A 274 -5.33 8.53 -23.26
N ASP A 275 -6.15 9.58 -23.25
CA ASP A 275 -7.03 9.85 -22.11
C ASP A 275 -8.08 8.75 -21.97
N TRP A 276 -8.46 8.49 -20.73
CA TRP A 276 -9.51 7.54 -20.39
C TRP A 276 -10.41 8.12 -19.31
N LYS A 277 -11.51 7.42 -19.08
CA LYS A 277 -12.35 7.64 -17.90
C LYS A 277 -12.51 6.30 -17.21
N ASN A 278 -12.61 6.35 -15.90
CA ASN A 278 -12.88 5.16 -15.13
C ASN A 278 -14.29 4.62 -15.42
N PRO A 279 -14.49 3.29 -15.43
CA PRO A 279 -13.51 2.23 -15.15
C PRO A 279 -12.59 1.88 -16.34
N VAL A 280 -11.40 1.34 -16.06
CA VAL A 280 -10.41 0.95 -17.09
C VAL A 280 -10.52 -0.51 -17.52
N ALA A 281 -11.05 -1.39 -16.67
CA ALA A 281 -11.22 -2.80 -17.02
C ALA A 281 -12.54 -3.36 -16.51
N ARG A 282 -13.10 -4.33 -17.25
CA ARG A 282 -14.20 -5.19 -16.78
C ARG A 282 -13.61 -6.51 -16.32
N ILE A 283 -14.03 -6.97 -15.14
CA ILE A 283 -13.60 -8.24 -14.56
C ILE A 283 -14.81 -9.16 -14.45
N THR A 284 -14.67 -10.40 -14.92
CA THR A 284 -15.64 -11.47 -14.69
C THR A 284 -14.97 -12.59 -13.90
N ILE A 285 -15.54 -12.98 -12.77
CA ILE A 285 -15.06 -14.06 -11.91
C ILE A 285 -16.09 -15.17 -11.92
N THR A 286 -15.71 -16.39 -12.27
CA THR A 286 -16.58 -17.56 -12.30
C THR A 286 -15.96 -18.68 -11.47
N LYS A 287 -16.72 -19.22 -10.52
CA LYS A 287 -16.34 -20.43 -9.80
C LYS A 287 -16.44 -21.64 -10.74
N MET A 288 -15.42 -22.48 -10.74
CA MET A 288 -15.30 -23.65 -11.62
C MET A 288 -15.70 -24.95 -10.92
#